data_AF-A0A7S2BV29-F1
#
_entry.id   AF-A0A7S2BV29-F1
#
_cell.length_a   1.000
_cell.length_b   1.000
_cell.length_c   1.000
_cell.angle_alpha   90.00
_cell.angle_beta   90.00
_cell.angle_gamma   90.00
#
_symmetry.space_group_name_H-M   'P 1'
#
loop_
_entity.id
_entity.type
_entity.pdbx_description
1 polymer ?
#
loop_
_entity_poly.entity_id
_entity_poly.type
_entity_poly.pdbx_seq_one_letter_code
_entity_poly.pdbx_strand_id
1 'polypeptide(L)'
;GDAGGAAALSPFPALQPAHPVIERLEDFFASPEFTGAIGDFLSKESTKFEVFDLSAEQPLEYYAVFNQYQSMIESAVEAFLQKEGITPKQLYDICETESASGNSYSCLDYMVACTEYDDFLRLIADFKSMQQWDLPTGEGGGLEDGGLEDGL
;
A
#
# COMPACT_ATOMS: atom_id res chain seq x y z
N GLY A 1 -20.91 23.72 -47.96
CA GLY A 1 -20.40 23.68 -46.59
C GLY A 1 -21.03 22.49 -45.93
N ASP A 2 -20.24 21.50 -45.57
CA ASP A 2 -20.66 20.41 -44.71
C ASP A 2 -19.42 20.02 -43.89
N ALA A 3 -19.35 20.54 -42.67
CA ALA A 3 -18.30 20.22 -41.73
C ALA A 3 -18.79 19.02 -40.91
N GLY A 4 -18.43 17.83 -41.38
CA GLY A 4 -18.57 16.60 -40.61
C GLY A 4 -17.71 16.67 -39.35
N GLY A 5 -18.37 16.88 -38.20
CA GLY A 5 -17.75 16.84 -36.89
C GLY A 5 -17.38 15.40 -36.54
N ALA A 6 -16.10 15.05 -36.68
CA ALA A 6 -15.54 13.83 -36.12
C ALA A 6 -15.50 13.97 -34.59
N ALA A 7 -16.44 13.33 -33.90
CA ALA A 7 -16.34 13.12 -32.46
C ALA A 7 -15.18 12.15 -32.20
N ALA A 8 -14.05 12.69 -31.75
CA ALA A 8 -12.91 11.90 -31.30
C ALA A 8 -13.34 11.08 -30.07
N LEU A 9 -13.47 9.77 -30.24
CA LEU A 9 -13.60 8.84 -29.13
C LEU A 9 -12.25 8.79 -28.41
N SER A 10 -12.17 9.37 -27.22
CA SER A 10 -11.01 9.24 -26.35
C SER A 10 -10.77 7.74 -26.05
N PRO A 11 -9.54 7.22 -26.22
CA PRO A 11 -9.25 5.79 -26.06
C PRO A 11 -9.16 5.34 -24.59
N PHE A 12 -9.34 6.25 -23.64
CA PHE A 12 -9.26 5.97 -22.21
C PHE A 12 -10.65 6.01 -21.60
N PRO A 13 -11.05 4.98 -20.82
CA PRO A 13 -12.24 5.07 -19.98
C PRO A 13 -12.12 6.33 -19.12
N ALA A 14 -13.14 7.17 -19.12
CA ALA A 14 -13.18 8.30 -18.19
C ALA A 14 -13.29 7.72 -16.77
N LEU A 15 -12.28 7.99 -15.94
CA LEU A 15 -12.34 7.68 -14.50
C LEU A 15 -13.62 8.29 -13.94
N GLN A 16 -14.43 7.48 -13.27
CA GLN A 16 -15.61 7.99 -12.58
C GLN A 16 -15.13 8.84 -11.40
N PRO A 17 -15.77 9.98 -11.11
CA PRO A 17 -15.46 10.74 -9.91
C PRO A 17 -15.69 9.86 -8.68
N ALA A 18 -14.72 9.87 -7.77
CA ALA A 18 -14.75 9.10 -6.54
C ALA A 18 -15.98 9.44 -5.68
N HIS A 19 -16.56 8.46 -5.01
CA HIS A 19 -17.56 8.73 -3.99
C HIS A 19 -16.92 9.59 -2.87
N PRO A 20 -17.56 10.69 -2.43
CA PRO A 20 -16.93 11.66 -1.53
C PRO A 20 -16.59 11.08 -0.14
N VAL A 21 -17.26 9.99 0.27
CA VAL A 21 -16.88 9.25 1.49
C VAL A 21 -15.56 8.51 1.31
N ILE A 22 -15.28 7.94 0.13
CA ILE A 22 -14.00 7.28 -0.14
C ILE A 22 -12.87 8.29 -0.21
N GLU A 23 -13.09 9.47 -0.79
CA GLU A 23 -12.08 10.55 -0.75
C GLU A 23 -11.71 10.92 0.69
N ARG A 24 -12.71 11.07 1.57
CA ARG A 24 -12.45 11.36 2.99
C ARG A 24 -11.83 10.19 3.75
N LEU A 25 -12.15 8.96 3.36
CA LEU A 25 -11.53 7.77 3.91
C LEU A 25 -10.05 7.70 3.50
N GLU A 26 -9.76 7.95 2.23
CA GLU A 26 -8.40 8.05 1.70
C GLU A 26 -7.61 9.12 2.45
N ASP A 27 -8.16 10.32 2.62
CA ASP A 27 -7.54 11.40 3.39
C ASP A 27 -7.29 11.00 4.86
N PHE A 28 -8.20 10.22 5.46
CA PHE A 28 -8.06 9.72 6.83
C PHE A 28 -6.89 8.73 6.95
N PHE A 29 -6.79 7.77 6.03
CA PHE A 29 -5.69 6.81 5.98
C PHE A 29 -4.36 7.46 5.53
N ALA A 30 -4.40 8.54 4.76
CA ALA A 30 -3.22 9.33 4.40
C ALA A 30 -2.79 10.31 5.50
N SER A 31 -3.54 10.41 6.61
CA SER A 31 -3.20 11.32 7.70
C SER A 31 -1.83 10.97 8.31
N PRO A 32 -1.05 11.97 8.79
CA PRO A 32 0.22 11.70 9.49
C PRO A 32 0.05 10.82 10.73
N GLU A 33 -1.11 10.91 11.38
CA GLU A 33 -1.45 10.12 12.57
C GLU A 33 -1.57 8.63 12.22
N PHE A 34 -2.30 8.30 11.15
CA PHE A 34 -2.45 6.92 10.69
C PHE A 34 -1.16 6.39 10.05
N THR A 35 -0.58 7.14 9.11
CA THR A 35 0.63 6.73 8.39
C THR A 35 1.84 6.58 9.32
N GLY A 36 1.94 7.42 10.36
CA GLY A 36 2.92 7.26 11.43
C GLY A 36 2.70 5.99 12.24
N ALA A 37 1.46 5.76 12.72
CA ALA A 37 1.14 4.58 13.51
C ALA A 37 1.38 3.26 12.75
N ILE A 38 0.98 3.19 11.48
CA ILE A 38 1.19 2.01 10.65
C ILE A 38 2.67 1.84 10.30
N GLY A 39 3.40 2.93 10.03
CA GLY A 39 4.84 2.91 9.78
C GLY A 39 5.63 2.40 10.98
N ASP A 40 5.29 2.86 12.19
CA ASP A 40 5.92 2.40 13.45
C ASP A 40 5.64 0.91 13.69
N PHE A 41 4.40 0.48 13.46
CA PHE A 41 4.00 -0.92 13.55
C PHE A 41 4.79 -1.80 12.58
N LEU A 42 4.80 -1.45 11.29
CA LEU A 42 5.51 -2.22 10.27
C LEU A 42 7.02 -2.22 10.52
N SER A 43 7.61 -1.09 10.92
CA SER A 43 9.04 -1.00 11.29
C SER A 43 9.42 -1.97 12.39
N LYS A 44 8.59 -2.06 13.43
CA LYS A 44 8.83 -2.95 14.56
C LYS A 44 8.60 -4.42 14.20
N GLU A 45 7.45 -4.72 13.62
CA GLU A 45 6.98 -6.10 13.48
C GLU A 45 7.56 -6.81 12.25
N SER A 46 7.93 -6.10 11.18
CA SER A 46 8.54 -6.68 9.98
C SER A 46 9.91 -7.34 10.23
N THR A 47 10.57 -7.02 11.34
CA THR A 47 11.81 -7.68 11.79
C THR A 47 11.62 -9.17 12.05
N LYS A 48 10.39 -9.60 12.37
CA LYS A 48 10.04 -11.00 12.63
C LYS A 48 9.90 -11.85 11.37
N PHE A 49 9.79 -11.22 10.20
CA PHE A 49 9.49 -11.90 8.94
C PHE A 49 10.77 -12.16 8.17
N GLU A 50 11.28 -13.40 8.13
CA GLU A 50 12.55 -13.71 7.47
C GLU A 50 12.39 -14.18 6.02
N VAL A 51 11.27 -14.85 5.71
CA VAL A 51 10.99 -15.44 4.39
C VAL A 51 9.54 -15.15 4.00
N PHE A 52 9.34 -14.66 2.77
CA PHE A 52 8.02 -14.44 2.16
C PHE A 52 7.80 -15.46 1.05
N ASP A 53 7.55 -16.72 1.44
CA ASP A 53 7.09 -17.74 0.50
C ASP A 53 5.61 -18.01 0.76
N LEU A 54 4.73 -17.35 -0.01
CA LEU A 54 3.28 -17.51 0.10
C LEU A 54 2.80 -18.94 -0.19
N SER A 55 3.65 -19.80 -0.77
CA SER A 55 3.32 -21.20 -1.05
C SER A 55 3.71 -22.16 0.10
N ALA A 56 4.43 -21.66 1.10
CA ALA A 56 4.92 -22.43 2.24
C ALA A 56 4.11 -22.14 3.53
N GLU A 57 4.19 -23.08 4.48
CA GLU A 57 3.63 -22.91 5.82
C GLU A 57 4.31 -21.75 6.56
N GLN A 58 3.52 -20.83 7.10
CA GLN A 58 4.01 -19.66 7.81
C GLN A 58 4.12 -19.91 9.33
N PRO A 59 5.11 -19.31 10.01
CA PRO A 59 5.18 -19.33 11.47
C PRO A 59 3.92 -18.76 12.13
N LEU A 60 3.48 -19.37 13.24
CA LEU A 60 2.32 -18.89 14.02
C LEU A 60 2.50 -17.45 14.52
N GLU A 61 3.74 -17.01 14.70
CA GLU A 61 4.08 -15.64 15.10
C GLU A 61 3.63 -14.62 14.05
N TYR A 62 3.64 -14.96 12.75
CA TYR A 62 3.22 -14.05 11.68
C TYR A 62 1.71 -13.80 11.76
N TYR A 63 0.94 -14.85 12.07
CA TYR A 63 -0.50 -14.73 12.29
C TYR A 63 -0.82 -13.87 13.52
N ALA A 64 -0.01 -13.93 14.58
CA ALA A 64 -0.16 -13.04 15.73
C ALA A 64 0.10 -11.56 15.38
N VAL A 65 0.99 -11.28 14.42
CA VAL A 65 1.19 -9.92 13.89
C VAL A 65 0.01 -9.51 13.02
N PHE A 66 -0.50 -10.41 12.17
CA PHE A 66 -1.69 -10.15 11.36
C PHE A 66 -2.90 -9.75 12.21
N ASN A 67 -3.17 -10.44 13.33
CA ASN A 67 -4.27 -10.06 14.23
C ASN A 67 -4.10 -8.66 14.85
N GLN A 68 -2.86 -8.24 15.11
CA GLN A 68 -2.57 -6.88 15.59
C GLN A 68 -2.82 -5.84 14.50
N TYR A 69 -2.41 -6.14 13.26
CA TYR A 69 -2.72 -5.33 12.09
C TYR A 69 -4.24 -5.19 11.90
N GLN A 70 -4.97 -6.31 11.94
CA GLN A 70 -6.44 -6.31 11.86
C GLN A 70 -7.07 -5.37 12.88
N SER A 71 -6.68 -5.51 14.15
CA SER A 71 -7.22 -4.68 15.24
C SER A 71 -6.96 -3.19 15.01
N MET A 72 -5.81 -2.83 14.41
CA MET A 72 -5.46 -1.46 14.09
C MET A 72 -6.35 -0.88 12.99
N ILE A 73 -6.52 -1.63 11.89
CA ILE A 73 -7.37 -1.20 10.77
C ILE A 73 -8.84 -1.14 11.19
N GLU A 74 -9.34 -2.14 11.92
CA GLU A 74 -10.71 -2.15 12.45
C GLU A 74 -10.98 -0.95 13.35
N SER A 75 -10.06 -0.62 14.26
CA SER A 75 -10.18 0.56 15.13
C SER A 75 -10.17 1.87 14.34
N ALA A 76 -9.34 1.95 13.29
CA ALA A 76 -9.26 3.11 12.41
C ALA A 76 -10.55 3.30 11.61
N VAL A 77 -11.09 2.23 11.03
CA VAL A 77 -12.37 2.24 10.31
C VAL A 77 -13.50 2.58 11.27
N GLU A 78 -13.55 2.00 12.46
CA GLU A 78 -14.59 2.32 13.46
C GLU A 78 -14.57 3.81 13.83
N ALA A 79 -13.39 4.38 14.09
CA ALA A 79 -13.25 5.80 14.37
C ALA A 79 -13.73 6.68 13.21
N PHE A 80 -13.42 6.29 11.97
CA PHE A 80 -13.91 6.98 10.77
C PHE A 80 -15.45 6.91 10.66
N LEU A 81 -16.03 5.72 10.81
CA LEU A 81 -17.49 5.51 10.76
C LEU A 81 -18.21 6.37 11.80
N GLN A 82 -17.69 6.42 13.02
CA GLN A 82 -18.24 7.25 14.10
C GLN A 82 -18.15 8.75 13.78
N LYS A 83 -17.02 9.21 13.22
CA LYS A 83 -16.80 10.60 12.83
C LYS A 83 -17.73 11.04 11.70
N GLU A 84 -17.92 10.19 10.69
CA GLU A 84 -18.74 10.48 9.51
C GLU A 84 -20.24 10.23 9.74
N GLY A 85 -20.60 9.53 10.83
CA GLY A 85 -21.98 9.18 11.13
C GLY A 85 -22.59 8.20 10.13
N ILE A 86 -21.77 7.30 9.57
CA ILE A 86 -22.20 6.27 8.62
C ILE A 86 -22.07 4.87 9.23
N THR A 87 -22.90 3.95 8.74
CA THR A 87 -22.89 2.55 9.18
C THR A 87 -21.87 1.72 8.39
N PRO A 88 -21.38 0.59 8.95
CA PRO A 88 -20.52 -0.34 8.21
C PRO A 88 -21.13 -0.81 6.89
N LYS A 89 -22.46 -1.03 6.87
CA LYS A 89 -23.18 -1.42 5.65
C LYS A 89 -23.11 -0.33 4.57
N GLN A 90 -23.29 0.94 4.94
CA GLN A 90 -23.18 2.04 3.97
C GLN A 90 -21.77 2.13 3.39
N LEU A 91 -20.73 1.97 4.23
CA LEU A 91 -19.37 1.94 3.74
C LEU A 91 -19.14 0.77 2.78
N TYR A 92 -19.63 -0.43 3.11
CA TYR A 92 -19.56 -1.60 2.22
C TYR A 92 -20.22 -1.35 0.86
N ASP A 93 -21.46 -0.84 0.84
CA ASP A 93 -22.20 -0.57 -0.40
C ASP A 93 -21.45 0.46 -1.28
N ILE A 94 -20.77 1.43 -0.66
CA ILE A 94 -19.91 2.40 -1.35
C ILE A 94 -18.66 1.71 -1.93
N CYS A 95 -17.94 0.91 -1.12
CA CYS A 95 -16.75 0.18 -1.57
C CYS A 95 -17.06 -0.77 -2.74
N GLU A 96 -18.21 -1.46 -2.71
CA GLU A 96 -18.66 -2.33 -3.79
C GLU A 96 -18.81 -1.53 -5.09
N THR A 97 -19.45 -0.36 -5.03
CA THR A 97 -19.62 0.53 -6.19
C THR A 97 -18.29 1.06 -6.71
N GLU A 98 -17.38 1.45 -5.82
CA GLU A 98 -16.08 2.02 -6.18
C GLU A 98 -15.12 0.98 -6.73
N SER A 99 -15.22 -0.30 -6.32
CA SER A 99 -14.42 -1.39 -6.88
C SER A 99 -14.63 -1.57 -8.40
N ALA A 100 -15.79 -1.19 -8.91
CA ALA A 100 -16.13 -1.23 -10.33
C ALA A 100 -15.71 0.02 -11.13
N SER A 101 -15.26 1.08 -10.44
CA SER A 101 -14.93 2.38 -11.05
C SER A 101 -13.57 2.42 -11.75
N GLY A 102 -12.68 1.46 -11.43
CA GLY A 102 -11.30 1.43 -11.90
C GLY A 102 -10.35 2.39 -11.18
N ASN A 103 -10.84 3.12 -10.17
CA ASN A 103 -10.00 3.92 -9.28
C ASN A 103 -9.26 3.02 -8.28
N SER A 104 -8.03 3.41 -7.91
CA SER A 104 -7.23 2.74 -6.88
C SER A 104 -7.09 3.66 -5.67
N TYR A 105 -7.28 3.11 -4.47
CA TYR A 105 -7.27 3.85 -3.21
C TYR A 105 -6.47 3.07 -2.18
N SER A 106 -5.48 3.73 -1.56
CA SER A 106 -4.64 3.07 -0.56
C SER A 106 -5.43 2.64 0.67
N CYS A 107 -6.49 3.38 1.04
CA CYS A 107 -7.38 2.98 2.13
C CYS A 107 -8.07 1.63 1.88
N LEU A 108 -8.40 1.31 0.62
CA LEU A 108 -8.96 0.02 0.26
C LEU A 108 -7.89 -1.08 0.35
N ASP A 109 -6.66 -0.80 -0.09
CA ASP A 109 -5.55 -1.76 0.02
C ASP A 109 -5.28 -2.15 1.49
N TYR A 110 -5.31 -1.17 2.42
CA TYR A 110 -5.19 -1.46 3.85
C TYR A 110 -6.36 -2.31 4.38
N MET A 111 -7.59 -2.07 3.93
CA MET A 111 -8.76 -2.87 4.34
C MET A 111 -8.74 -4.28 3.75
N VAL A 112 -8.28 -4.44 2.50
CA VAL A 112 -8.10 -5.76 1.87
C VAL A 112 -7.01 -6.54 2.57
N ALA A 113 -5.87 -5.93 2.85
CA ALA A 113 -4.80 -6.56 3.63
C ALA A 113 -5.24 -6.90 5.07
N CYS A 114 -6.31 -6.28 5.59
CA CYS A 114 -6.89 -6.63 6.89
C CYS A 114 -7.73 -7.91 6.81
N THR A 115 -8.31 -8.24 5.66
CA THR A 115 -9.13 -9.45 5.51
C THR A 115 -8.36 -10.62 4.89
N GLU A 116 -7.41 -10.32 4.01
CA GLU A 116 -6.66 -11.30 3.23
C GLU A 116 -5.22 -11.40 3.75
N TYR A 117 -4.89 -12.56 4.32
CA TYR A 117 -3.56 -12.80 4.92
C TYR A 117 -2.42 -12.70 3.91
N ASP A 118 -2.63 -13.16 2.67
CA ASP A 118 -1.61 -13.08 1.62
C ASP A 118 -1.29 -11.63 1.24
N ASP A 119 -2.28 -10.75 1.22
CA ASP A 119 -2.09 -9.32 0.93
C ASP A 119 -1.39 -8.61 2.10
N PHE A 120 -1.67 -9.01 3.34
CA PHE A 120 -0.86 -8.57 4.48
C PHE A 120 0.60 -8.99 4.36
N LEU A 121 0.89 -10.23 3.95
CA LEU A 121 2.27 -10.68 3.76
C LEU A 121 2.98 -9.89 2.66
N ARG A 122 2.27 -9.56 1.56
CA ARG A 122 2.79 -8.67 0.50
C ARG A 122 3.09 -7.27 1.04
N LEU A 123 2.20 -6.69 1.83
CA LEU A 123 2.41 -5.38 2.46
C LEU A 123 3.68 -5.35 3.30
N ILE A 124 3.93 -6.38 4.12
CA ILE A 124 5.14 -6.49 4.92
C ILE A 124 6.38 -6.64 4.02
N ALA A 125 6.30 -7.48 2.97
CA ALA A 125 7.40 -7.69 2.03
C ALA A 125 7.78 -6.40 1.29
N ASP A 126 6.79 -5.64 0.82
CA ASP A 126 6.97 -4.36 0.14
C ASP A 126 7.62 -3.35 1.10
N PHE A 127 7.13 -3.26 2.34
CA PHE A 127 7.71 -2.39 3.36
C PHE A 127 9.19 -2.70 3.64
N LYS A 128 9.54 -3.99 3.75
CA LYS A 128 10.95 -4.40 3.94
C LYS A 128 11.83 -4.08 2.74
N SER A 129 11.29 -4.25 1.54
CA SER A 129 11.99 -3.94 0.29
C SER A 129 12.31 -2.44 0.21
N MET A 130 11.39 -1.59 0.66
CA MET A 130 11.62 -0.14 0.76
C MET A 130 12.73 0.20 1.78
N GLN A 131 12.77 -0.45 2.95
CA GLN A 131 13.82 -0.21 3.94
C GLN A 131 15.21 -0.66 3.50
N GLN A 132 15.32 -1.74 2.72
CA GLN A 132 16.61 -2.20 2.19
C GLN A 132 17.21 -1.23 1.16
N TRP A 133 16.37 -0.44 0.48
CA TRP A 133 16.82 0.55 -0.51
C TRP A 133 17.39 1.84 0.11
N ASP A 134 17.09 2.14 1.38
CA ASP A 134 17.54 3.34 2.10
C ASP A 134 19.00 3.24 2.63
N LEU A 135 19.71 2.15 2.33
CA LEU A 135 21.14 2.07 2.59
C LEU A 135 21.90 2.89 1.53
N PRO A 136 22.69 3.91 1.91
CA PRO A 136 23.66 4.45 0.97
C PRO A 136 24.58 3.29 0.58
N THR A 137 24.67 2.99 -0.70
CA THR A 137 25.72 2.14 -1.27
C THR A 137 27.06 2.85 -1.06
N GLY A 138 27.54 2.81 0.18
CA GLY A 138 28.85 3.26 0.62
C GLY A 138 29.87 2.16 0.34
N GLU A 139 30.05 1.86 -0.94
CA GLU A 139 31.29 1.28 -1.47
C GLU A 139 31.70 2.26 -2.58
N GLY A 140 32.55 3.24 -2.33
CA GLY A 140 33.92 3.02 -1.86
C GLY A 140 34.78 2.75 -3.09
N GLY A 141 35.17 3.83 -3.78
CA GLY A 141 35.93 3.78 -5.02
C GLY A 141 37.21 2.94 -4.94
N GLY A 142 37.38 2.13 -5.98
CA GLY A 142 38.64 1.52 -6.37
C GLY A 142 38.63 1.34 -7.87
N LEU A 143 38.78 2.45 -8.61
CA LEU A 143 39.17 2.37 -10.02
C LEU A 143 40.57 1.74 -10.02
N GLU A 144 40.65 0.50 -10.48
CA GLU A 144 41.90 -0.16 -10.82
C GLU A 144 42.59 0.66 -11.92
N ASP A 145 43.50 1.54 -11.50
CA ASP A 145 44.39 2.27 -12.40
C ASP A 145 45.41 1.26 -12.95
N GLY A 146 45.14 0.79 -14.17
CA GLY A 146 46.11 0.10 -14.99
C GLY A 146 47.23 1.06 -15.39
N GLY A 147 48.34 1.02 -14.65
CA GLY A 147 49.61 1.66 -14.99
C GLY A 147 50.69 0.63 -15.30
N LEU A 148 51.01 0.50 -16.59
CA LEU A 148 52.13 -0.26 -17.14
C LEU A 148 53.49 0.35 -16.73
N GLU A 149 54.45 -0.55 -16.48
CA GLU A 149 55.89 -0.49 -16.79
C GLU A 149 56.72 0.77 -16.45
N ASP A 150 57.77 0.59 -15.62
CA ASP A 150 59.13 0.99 -16.02
C ASP A 150 60.21 0.25 -15.19
N GLY A 151 61.32 -0.07 -15.86
CA GLY A 151 62.23 -1.16 -15.50
C GLY A 151 63.30 -0.89 -14.45
N LEU A 152 64.01 -1.97 -14.11
CA LEU A 152 65.44 -1.98 -13.79
C LEU A 152 66.06 -3.35 -14.13
#